data_AF-A0A075GQ21-F1
#
_entry.id   AF-A0A075GQ21-F1
#
_cell.length_a   1.000
_cell.length_b   1.000
_cell.length_c   1.000
_cell.angle_alpha   90.00
_cell.angle_beta   90.00
_cell.angle_gamma   90.00
#
_symmetry.space_group_name_H-M   'P 1'
#
loop_
_entity.id
_entity.type
_entity.pdbx_description
1 polymer ?
#
loop_
_entity_poly.entity_id
_entity_poly.type
_entity_poly.pdbx_seq_one_letter_code
_entity_poly.pdbx_strand_id
1 'polypeptide(L)'
;MIDIQITIKGENVQNSSFKKYYYPHESDEEIFFNSVQLVVAKVEKKLKLNLNEVLTIFLDFLVREYRKKSGIDEIKDNLSKLLTHDQVLIGVPELVKKIEFSGMIDINPKFTMVVNEPILIPEYTIKA
;
A
#
# COMPACT_ATOMS: atom_id res chain seq x y z
N MET A 1 4.39 5.04 16.66
CA MET A 1 3.73 6.18 15.98
C MET A 1 3.79 5.98 14.48
N ILE A 2 2.68 6.24 13.77
CA ILE A 2 2.62 6.25 12.30
C ILE A 2 2.13 7.62 11.84
N ASP A 3 2.94 8.36 11.06
CA ASP A 3 2.51 9.58 10.36
C ASP A 3 2.99 9.49 8.91
N ILE A 4 2.14 8.95 8.04
CA ILE A 4 2.46 8.63 6.65
C ILE A 4 1.40 9.21 5.72
N GLN A 5 1.84 9.94 4.71
CA GLN A 5 1.06 10.26 3.54
C GLN A 5 1.40 9.27 2.42
N ILE A 6 0.36 8.61 1.90
CA ILE A 6 0.45 7.81 0.69
C ILE A 6 -0.10 8.65 -0.46
N THR A 7 0.71 8.89 -1.48
CA THR A 7 0.29 9.53 -2.73
C THR A 7 0.25 8.48 -3.82
N ILE A 8 -0.91 8.32 -4.47
CA ILE A 8 -1.08 7.45 -5.62
C ILE A 8 -1.19 8.30 -6.89
N LYS A 9 -0.57 7.80 -7.96
CA LYS A 9 -0.66 8.36 -9.30
C LYS A 9 -1.06 7.23 -10.25
N GLY A 10 -2.23 7.37 -10.87
CA GLY A 10 -2.67 6.46 -11.91
C GLY A 10 -1.96 6.72 -13.24
N GLU A 11 -2.42 6.03 -14.28
CA GLU A 11 -1.88 6.16 -15.64
C GLU A 11 -1.96 7.59 -16.22
N ASN A 12 -3.08 8.28 -15.97
CA ASN A 12 -3.21 9.69 -16.29
C ASN A 12 -2.76 10.53 -15.09
N VAL A 13 -1.81 11.46 -15.30
CA VAL A 13 -1.22 12.31 -14.24
C VAL A 13 -2.27 13.15 -13.48
N GLN A 14 -3.41 13.43 -14.12
CA GLN A 14 -4.56 14.10 -13.50
C GLN A 14 -5.25 13.25 -12.41
N ASN A 15 -5.06 11.93 -12.41
CA ASN A 15 -5.61 10.99 -11.43
C ASN A 15 -4.62 10.79 -10.26
N SER A 16 -4.16 11.90 -9.66
CA SER A 16 -3.39 11.86 -8.43
C SER A 16 -4.32 12.03 -7.25
N SER A 17 -4.21 11.15 -6.26
CA SER A 17 -4.85 11.34 -4.96
C SER A 17 -3.89 10.99 -3.84
N PHE A 18 -4.19 11.45 -2.64
CA PHE A 18 -3.40 11.12 -1.47
C PHE A 18 -4.30 10.74 -0.30
N LYS A 19 -3.74 9.94 0.61
CA LYS A 19 -4.38 9.56 1.85
C LYS A 19 -3.38 9.68 2.98
N LYS A 20 -3.76 10.42 4.02
CA LYS A 20 -2.95 10.56 5.23
C LYS A 20 -3.38 9.55 6.27
N TYR A 21 -2.40 8.87 6.85
CA TYR A 21 -2.52 7.94 7.95
C TYR A 21 -1.77 8.52 9.14
N TYR A 22 -2.50 8.83 10.20
CA TYR A 22 -1.96 9.47 11.39
C TYR A 22 -2.47 8.75 12.64
N TYR A 23 -1.55 8.03 13.27
CA TYR A 23 -1.76 7.25 14.49
C TYR A 23 -0.66 7.65 15.49
N PRO A 24 -0.89 8.75 16.26
CA PRO A 24 0.12 9.34 17.14
C PRO A 24 0.41 8.47 18.37
N HIS A 25 -0.57 7.71 18.85
CA HIS A 25 -0.45 6.87 20.03
C HIS A 25 -0.58 5.39 19.69
N GLU A 26 -0.03 4.52 20.54
CA GLU A 26 -0.12 3.06 20.38
C GLU A 26 -1.58 2.57 20.31
N SER A 27 -2.47 3.15 21.12
CA SER A 27 -3.91 2.87 21.07
C SER A 27 -4.56 3.21 19.72
N ASP A 28 -4.04 4.21 19.01
CA ASP A 28 -4.54 4.56 17.68
C ASP A 28 -4.05 3.56 16.63
N GLU A 29 -2.83 3.05 16.80
CA GLU A 29 -2.29 1.99 15.94
C GLU A 29 -3.07 0.68 16.09
N GLU A 30 -3.62 0.38 17.27
CA GLU A 30 -4.50 -0.80 17.44
C GLU A 30 -5.70 -0.74 16.48
N ILE A 31 -6.28 0.45 16.25
CA ILE A 31 -7.38 0.64 15.30
C ILE A 31 -6.91 0.31 13.87
N PHE A 32 -5.70 0.74 13.53
CA PHE A 32 -5.07 0.42 12.25
C PHE A 32 -4.86 -1.09 12.10
N PHE A 33 -4.22 -1.75 13.08
CA PHE A 33 -3.94 -3.19 13.01
C PHE A 33 -5.21 -4.03 13.02
N ASN A 34 -6.26 -3.61 13.73
CA ASN A 34 -7.58 -4.26 13.64
C ASN A 34 -8.15 -4.18 12.21
N SER A 35 -7.98 -3.03 11.55
CA SER A 35 -8.40 -2.86 10.15
C SER A 35 -7.58 -3.74 9.21
N VAL A 36 -6.27 -3.90 9.45
CA VAL A 36 -5.40 -4.83 8.71
C VAL A 36 -5.92 -6.26 8.83
N GLN A 37 -6.26 -6.72 10.04
CA GLN A 37 -6.79 -8.08 10.24
C GLN A 37 -8.07 -8.34 9.43
N LEU A 38 -8.96 -7.35 9.32
CA LEU A 38 -10.17 -7.47 8.49
C LEU A 38 -9.84 -7.63 7.00
N VAL A 39 -8.81 -6.93 6.50
CA VAL A 39 -8.37 -7.05 5.11
C VAL A 39 -7.66 -8.39 4.87
N VAL A 40 -6.81 -8.84 5.79
CA VAL A 40 -6.15 -10.15 5.72
C VAL A 40 -7.19 -11.27 5.66
N ALA A 41 -8.22 -11.23 6.51
CA ALA A 41 -9.32 -12.20 6.48
C ALA A 41 -10.09 -12.23 5.15
N LYS A 42 -10.10 -11.12 4.39
CA LYS A 42 -10.67 -11.11 3.02
C LYS A 42 -9.74 -11.80 2.02
N VAL A 43 -8.43 -11.58 2.11
CA VAL A 43 -7.43 -12.26 1.28
C VAL A 43 -7.49 -13.77 1.49
N GLU A 44 -7.59 -14.23 2.73
CA GLU A 44 -7.73 -15.67 3.08
C GLU A 44 -8.99 -16.29 2.46
N LYS A 45 -10.07 -15.52 2.36
CA LYS A 45 -11.33 -15.90 1.68
C LYS A 45 -11.26 -15.76 0.17
N LYS A 46 -10.09 -15.45 -0.41
CA LYS A 46 -9.87 -15.22 -1.84
C LYS A 46 -10.74 -14.11 -2.42
N LEU A 47 -11.13 -13.13 -1.58
CA LEU A 47 -11.83 -11.95 -2.03
C LEU A 47 -10.84 -10.92 -2.58
N LYS A 48 -11.23 -10.29 -3.69
CA LYS A 48 -10.43 -9.25 -4.34
C LYS A 48 -10.45 -7.95 -3.54
N LEU A 49 -9.26 -7.38 -3.33
CA LEU A 49 -9.09 -6.14 -2.57
C LEU A 49 -9.43 -4.91 -3.42
N ASN A 50 -10.13 -3.96 -2.82
CA ASN A 50 -10.31 -2.62 -3.39
C ASN A 50 -9.09 -1.72 -3.11
N LEU A 51 -9.07 -0.52 -3.71
CA LEU A 51 -7.98 0.44 -3.54
C LEU A 51 -7.64 0.74 -2.08
N ASN A 52 -8.63 1.01 -1.23
CA ASN A 52 -8.39 1.33 0.18
C ASN A 52 -7.77 0.16 0.94
N GLU A 53 -8.19 -1.06 0.62
CA GLU A 53 -7.68 -2.29 1.23
C GLU A 53 -6.23 -2.57 0.79
N VAL A 54 -5.91 -2.32 -0.48
CA VAL A 54 -4.53 -2.36 -0.98
C VAL A 54 -3.64 -1.37 -0.23
N LEU A 55 -4.08 -0.11 -0.07
CA LEU A 55 -3.31 0.90 0.66
C LEU A 55 -3.09 0.50 2.14
N THR A 56 -4.07 -0.14 2.76
CA THR A 56 -3.95 -0.67 4.13
C THR A 56 -2.88 -1.76 4.23
N ILE A 57 -2.88 -2.74 3.31
CA ILE A 57 -1.88 -3.82 3.29
C ILE A 57 -0.48 -3.27 2.99
N PHE A 58 -0.37 -2.32 2.06
CA PHE A 58 0.89 -1.66 1.74
C PHE A 58 1.47 -0.86 2.91
N LEU A 59 0.62 -0.12 3.64
CA LEU A 59 1.05 0.59 4.83
C LEU A 59 1.49 -0.37 5.94
N ASP A 60 0.75 -1.45 6.16
CA ASP A 60 1.08 -2.44 7.17
C ASP A 60 2.42 -3.14 6.88
N PHE A 61 2.64 -3.53 5.63
CA PHE A 61 3.93 -4.05 5.18
C PHE A 61 5.05 -3.04 5.43
N LEU A 62 4.87 -1.78 5.03
CA LEU A 62 5.86 -0.72 5.22
C LEU A 62 6.22 -0.53 6.70
N VAL A 63 5.21 -0.46 7.58
CA VAL A 63 5.41 -0.30 9.03
C VAL A 63 6.21 -1.48 9.60
N ARG A 64 5.85 -2.71 9.22
CA ARG A 64 6.56 -3.92 9.68
C ARG A 64 8.01 -3.94 9.23
N GLU A 65 8.29 -3.59 7.98
CA GLU A 65 9.66 -3.60 7.45
C GLU A 65 10.54 -2.47 8.01
N TYR A 66 9.98 -1.26 8.19
CA TYR A 66 10.70 -0.17 8.85
C TYR A 66 11.04 -0.52 10.30
N ARG A 67 10.12 -1.16 11.04
CA ARG A 67 10.36 -1.65 12.41
C ARG A 67 11.43 -2.74 12.48
N LYS A 68 11.52 -3.60 11.45
CA LYS A 68 12.59 -4.59 11.29
C LYS A 68 13.94 -3.99 10.87
N LYS A 69 13.97 -2.70 10.49
CA LYS A 69 15.13 -2.00 9.93
C LYS A 69 15.59 -2.59 8.58
N SER A 70 14.66 -3.09 7.77
CA SER A 70 14.94 -3.58 6.41
C SER A 70 15.44 -2.43 5.52
N GLY A 71 16.29 -2.74 4.54
CA GLY A 71 16.82 -1.73 3.61
C GLY A 71 15.75 -1.19 2.66
N ILE A 72 15.80 0.10 2.31
CA ILE A 72 14.78 0.73 1.44
C ILE A 72 14.60 -0.01 0.11
N ASP A 73 15.69 -0.48 -0.52
CA ASP A 73 15.59 -1.15 -1.82
C ASP A 73 15.00 -2.56 -1.71
N GLU A 74 15.25 -3.26 -0.59
CA GLU A 74 14.59 -4.53 -0.26
C GLU A 74 13.08 -4.32 -0.02
N ILE A 75 12.71 -3.25 0.70
CA ILE A 75 11.31 -2.90 0.94
C ILE A 75 10.59 -2.66 -0.39
N LYS A 76 11.19 -1.92 -1.32
CA LYS A 76 10.59 -1.65 -2.64
C LYS A 76 10.39 -2.95 -3.43
N ASP A 77 11.42 -3.79 -3.51
CA ASP A 77 11.37 -5.04 -4.27
C ASP A 77 10.32 -6.01 -3.70
N ASN A 78 10.25 -6.13 -2.38
CA ASN A 78 9.26 -6.97 -1.70
C ASN A 78 7.84 -6.39 -1.82
N LEU A 79 7.67 -5.06 -1.78
CA LEU A 79 6.37 -4.43 -1.93
C LEU A 79 5.77 -4.68 -3.32
N SER A 80 6.57 -4.61 -4.38
CA SER A 80 6.13 -4.91 -5.76
C SER A 80 5.73 -6.37 -5.98
N LYS A 81 6.05 -7.26 -5.05
CA LYS A 81 5.70 -8.70 -5.07
C LYS A 81 4.59 -9.05 -4.10
N LEU A 82 4.12 -8.10 -3.30
CA LEU A 82 3.21 -8.35 -2.19
C LEU A 82 1.79 -8.71 -2.65
N LEU A 83 1.33 -8.11 -3.76
CA LEU A 83 0.02 -8.36 -4.33
C LEU A 83 0.11 -8.59 -5.84
N THR A 84 -0.65 -9.57 -6.31
CA THR A 84 -0.82 -9.86 -7.73
C THR A 84 -2.15 -9.29 -8.26
N HIS A 85 -2.26 -9.08 -9.56
CA HIS A 85 -3.44 -8.44 -10.16
C HIS A 85 -4.74 -9.24 -9.99
N ASP A 86 -4.66 -10.55 -9.75
CA ASP A 86 -5.79 -11.43 -9.47
C ASP A 86 -6.32 -11.27 -8.03
N GLN A 87 -5.51 -10.75 -7.11
CA GLN A 87 -5.87 -10.49 -5.72
C GLN A 87 -6.56 -9.14 -5.51
N VAL A 88 -6.64 -8.30 -6.54
CA VAL A 88 -7.23 -6.95 -6.47
C VAL A 88 -8.39 -6.81 -7.46
N LEU A 89 -9.25 -5.82 -7.21
CA LEU A 89 -10.33 -5.47 -8.13
C LEU A 89 -9.76 -4.91 -9.44
N ILE A 90 -10.52 -5.08 -10.52
CA ILE A 90 -10.19 -4.49 -11.83
C ILE A 90 -10.06 -2.97 -11.72
N GLY A 91 -9.11 -2.38 -12.44
CA GLY A 91 -8.83 -0.95 -12.36
C GLY A 91 -7.87 -0.55 -11.23
N VAL A 92 -7.66 -1.40 -10.22
CA VAL A 92 -6.77 -1.07 -9.08
C VAL A 92 -5.29 -0.98 -9.52
N PRO A 93 -4.72 -1.93 -10.29
CA PRO A 93 -3.33 -1.80 -10.77
C PRO A 93 -3.07 -0.50 -11.54
N GLU A 94 -4.03 -0.05 -12.34
CA GLU A 94 -3.93 1.14 -13.18
C GLU A 94 -4.08 2.44 -12.37
N LEU A 95 -4.90 2.40 -11.30
CA LEU A 95 -5.04 3.50 -10.34
C LEU A 95 -3.77 3.66 -9.49
N VAL A 96 -3.07 2.56 -9.20
CA VAL A 96 -1.85 2.53 -8.39
C VAL A 96 -0.62 2.30 -9.27
N LYS A 97 -0.57 2.92 -10.46
CA LYS A 97 0.60 2.81 -11.36
C LYS A 97 1.89 3.32 -10.72
N LYS A 98 1.79 4.29 -9.82
CA LYS A 98 2.89 4.75 -8.98
C LYS A 98 2.38 5.09 -7.58
N ILE A 99 3.12 4.66 -6.58
CA ILE A 99 2.85 4.96 -5.18
C ILE A 99 4.06 5.61 -4.52
N GLU A 100 3.80 6.63 -3.72
CA GLU A 100 4.79 7.33 -2.93
C GLU A 100 4.36 7.33 -1.47
N PHE A 101 5.24 6.90 -0.59
CA PHE A 101 5.11 6.97 0.85
C PHE A 101 6.01 8.08 1.35
N SER A 102 5.46 9.05 2.10
CA SER A 102 6.24 10.09 2.73
C SER A 102 5.79 10.32 4.18
N GLY A 103 6.75 10.47 5.09
CA GLY A 103 6.45 10.68 6.50
C GLY A 103 7.45 9.98 7.43
N MET A 104 6.98 9.53 8.58
CA MET A 104 7.82 8.89 9.62
C MET A 104 7.09 7.77 10.35
N ILE A 105 7.86 6.80 10.84
CA ILE A 105 7.42 5.66 11.67
C ILE A 105 8.31 5.63 12.91
N ASP A 106 7.72 5.57 14.11
CA ASP A 106 8.40 5.41 15.41
C ASP A 106 9.57 6.38 15.70
N ILE A 107 9.38 7.68 15.45
CA ILE A 107 10.39 8.74 15.71
C ILE A 107 11.64 8.62 14.80
N ASN A 108 11.61 7.75 13.79
CA ASN A 108 12.66 7.70 12.78
C ASN A 108 12.68 8.98 11.92
N PRO A 109 13.81 9.30 11.27
CA PRO A 109 13.89 10.39 10.32
C PRO A 109 12.78 10.29 9.27
N LYS A 110 12.30 11.46 8.83
CA LYS A 110 11.35 11.50 7.71
C LYS A 110 11.97 10.82 6.49
N PHE A 111 11.17 10.02 5.82
CA PHE A 111 11.56 9.34 4.59
C PHE A 111 10.59 9.63 3.46
N THR A 112 11.08 9.41 2.25
CA THR A 112 10.27 9.34 1.04
C THR A 112 10.66 8.09 0.29
N MET A 113 9.68 7.26 -0.05
CA MET A 113 9.87 6.04 -0.82
C MET A 113 8.90 6.01 -1.98
N VAL A 114 9.41 5.77 -3.18
CA VAL A 114 8.61 5.70 -4.41
C VAL A 114 8.72 4.29 -4.98
N VAL A 115 7.58 3.72 -5.35
CA VAL A 115 7.48 2.43 -6.04
C VAL A 115 6.66 2.65 -7.32
N ASN A 116 7.22 2.25 -8.45
CA ASN A 116 6.52 2.24 -9.73
C ASN A 116 5.96 0.83 -9.96
N GLU A 117 4.75 0.77 -10.50
CA GLU A 117 4.02 -0.47 -10.79
C GLU A 117 4.07 -1.47 -9.61
N PRO A 118 3.64 -1.06 -8.40
CA PRO A 118 3.64 -1.93 -7.21
C PRO A 118 2.72 -3.15 -7.36
N ILE A 119 1.83 -3.13 -8.35
CA ILE A 119 1.02 -4.28 -8.77
C ILE A 119 1.12 -4.33 -10.30
N LEU A 120 1.50 -5.48 -10.84
CA LEU A 120 1.60 -5.68 -12.28
C LEU A 120 0.24 -5.43 -12.95
N ILE A 121 0.22 -4.62 -14.01
CA ILE A 121 -0.98 -4.33 -14.79
C ILE A 121 -1.26 -5.52 -15.72
N PRO A 122 -2.44 -6.14 -15.66
CA PRO A 122 -2.77 -7.26 -16.55
C PRO A 122 -3.06 -6.77 -17.97
N GLU A 123 -2.79 -7.62 -18.97
CA GLU A 123 -3.25 -7.37 -20.33
C GLU A 123 -4.77 -7.65 -20.42
N TYR A 124 -5.56 -6.60 -20.59
CA TYR A 124 -7.00 -6.73 -20.78
C TYR A 124 -7.31 -7.19 -22.21
N THR A 125 -7.59 -8.49 -22.40
CA THR A 125 -8.16 -8.97 -23.65
C THR A 125 -9.67 -8.75 -23.64
N ILE A 126 -10.17 -7.89 -24.53
CA ILE A 126 -11.61 -7.84 -24.83
C ILE A 126 -11.91 -9.12 -25.63
N LYS A 127 -12.60 -10.09 -25.02
CA LYS A 127 -13.18 -11.20 -25.78
C LYS A 127 -14.38 -10.63 -26.54
N ALA A 128 -14.23 -10.55 -27.86
CA ALA A 128 -15.31 -10.24 -28.80
C ALA A 128 -16.34 -11.37 -28.85
#